data_AF-A0A0S7WPX1-F1
#
_entry.id   AF-A0A0S7WPX1-F1
#
_cell.length_a   1.000
_cell.length_b   1.000
_cell.length_c   1.000
_cell.angle_alpha   90.00
_cell.angle_beta   90.00
_cell.angle_gamma   90.00
#
_symmetry.space_group_name_H-M   'P 1'
#
loop_
_entity.id
_entity.type
_entity.pdbx_description
1 polymer ?
#
loop_
_entity_poly.entity_id
_entity_poly.type
_entity_poly.pdbx_seq_one_letter_code
_entity_poly.pdbx_strand_id
1 'polypeptide(L)'
;MTLEQRKRFLELVKERALLRGDFTLASGAKSSYFFDLKMVTLSPEGAYLTGKLVFELLRESGVDAVGGLTLGADPIVTAVAIVSHLEGKPIPAL
;
A
#
# COMPACT_ATOMS: atom_id res chain seq x y z
N MET A 1 -9.42 -8.46 -6.36
CA MET A 1 -9.84 -7.66 -5.20
C MET A 1 -11.24 -7.12 -5.45
N THR A 2 -12.14 -7.21 -4.47
CA THR A 2 -13.54 -6.81 -4.63
C THR A 2 -13.73 -5.29 -4.51
N LEU A 3 -14.86 -4.78 -4.97
CA LEU A 3 -15.22 -3.37 -4.79
C LEU A 3 -15.32 -2.99 -3.31
N GLU A 4 -15.87 -3.89 -2.47
CA GLU A 4 -15.98 -3.68 -1.03
C GLU A 4 -14.61 -3.60 -0.35
N GLN A 5 -13.65 -4.44 -0.75
CA GLN A 5 -12.27 -4.32 -0.29
C GLN A 5 -11.65 -2.97 -0.66
N ARG A 6 -11.96 -2.44 -1.86
CA ARG A 6 -11.41 -1.15 -2.32
C ARG A 6 -12.00 0.01 -1.53
N LYS A 7 -13.30 -0.02 -1.27
CA LYS A 7 -13.96 0.94 -0.38
C LYS A 7 -13.38 0.86 1.03
N ARG A 8 -13.20 -0.34 1.58
CA ARG A 8 -12.65 -0.52 2.92
C ARG A 8 -11.23 0.04 3.05
N PHE A 9 -10.38 -0.20 2.05
CA PHE A 9 -9.04 0.39 2.02
C PHE A 9 -9.09 1.92 2.02
N LEU A 10 -9.97 2.52 1.21
CA LEU A 10 -10.16 3.97 1.17
C LEU A 10 -10.60 4.51 2.54
N GLU A 11 -11.53 3.84 3.23
CA GLU A 11 -11.94 4.25 4.57
C GLU A 11 -10.79 4.17 5.58
N LEU A 12 -9.96 3.12 5.56
CA LEU A 12 -8.77 3.05 6.40
C LEU A 12 -7.79 4.21 6.14
N VAL A 13 -7.60 4.60 4.88
CA VAL A 13 -6.76 5.75 4.53
C VAL A 13 -7.33 7.05 5.10
N LYS A 14 -8.64 7.26 4.98
CA LYS A 14 -9.30 8.45 5.55
C LYS A 14 -9.24 8.48 7.07
N GLU A 15 -9.46 7.34 7.72
CA GLU A 15 -9.48 7.21 9.18
C GLU A 15 -8.09 7.39 9.82
N ARG A 16 -7.03 6.89 9.16
CA ARG A 16 -5.72 6.68 9.80
C ARG A 16 -4.55 7.39 9.16
N ALA A 17 -4.62 7.71 7.88
CA ALA A 17 -3.48 8.26 7.13
C ALA A 17 -3.69 9.71 6.67
N LEU A 18 -4.93 10.18 6.54
CA LEU A 18 -5.20 11.56 6.12
C LEU A 18 -5.08 12.53 7.29
N LEU A 19 -4.04 13.35 7.27
CA LEU A 19 -3.82 14.46 8.20
C LEU A 19 -4.21 15.77 7.52
N ARG A 20 -4.88 16.66 8.25
CA ARG A 20 -5.23 18.02 7.79
C ARG A 20 -4.53 19.05 8.66
N GLY A 21 -3.99 20.10 8.04
CA GLY A 21 -3.18 21.12 8.70
C GLY A 21 -2.23 21.79 7.72
N ASP A 22 -1.33 22.64 8.21
CA ASP A 22 -0.37 23.36 7.37
C ASP A 22 0.95 22.59 7.27
N PHE A 23 1.15 21.91 6.14
CA PHE A 23 2.35 21.12 5.88
C PHE A 23 3.26 21.80 4.86
N THR A 24 4.57 21.69 5.07
CA THR A 24 5.57 21.91 4.01
C THR A 24 6.07 20.55 3.54
N LEU A 25 5.85 20.25 2.26
CA LEU A 25 6.26 18.99 1.64
C LEU A 25 7.78 19.00 1.38
N ALA A 26 8.35 17.82 1.12
CA ALA A 26 9.77 17.69 0.75
C ALA A 26 10.15 18.50 -0.50
N SER A 27 9.19 18.83 -1.37
CA SER A 27 9.36 19.73 -2.51
C SER A 27 9.43 21.22 -2.15
N GLY A 28 9.20 21.59 -0.89
CA GLY A 28 9.04 22.97 -0.43
C GLY A 28 7.63 23.54 -0.59
N ALA A 29 6.74 22.84 -1.32
CA ALA A 29 5.36 23.28 -1.51
C ALA A 29 4.55 23.24 -0.20
N LYS A 30 3.59 24.15 -0.06
CA LYS A 30 2.61 24.16 1.03
C LYS A 30 1.41 23.28 0.66
N SER A 31 0.92 22.51 1.63
CA SER A 31 -0.27 21.66 1.49
C SER A 31 -1.14 21.75 2.73
N SER A 32 -2.47 21.75 2.54
CA SER A 32 -3.45 21.67 3.63
C SER A 32 -3.70 20.24 4.13
N TYR A 33 -3.03 19.25 3.51
CA TYR A 33 -3.14 17.85 3.85
C TYR A 33 -1.81 17.10 3.68
N PHE A 34 -1.65 16.03 4.45
CA PHE A 34 -0.55 15.08 4.35
C PHE A 34 -1.08 13.66 4.50
N PHE A 35 -0.51 12.71 3.74
CA PHE A 35 -0.87 11.30 3.83
C PHE A 35 0.26 10.51 4.48
N ASP A 36 0.08 10.09 5.73
CA ASP A 36 0.96 9.10 6.35
C ASP A 36 0.43 7.68 6.15
N LEU A 37 0.70 7.12 4.97
CA LEU A 37 0.24 5.78 4.62
C LEU A 37 0.89 4.66 5.44
N LYS A 38 1.95 4.92 6.22
CA LYS A 38 2.54 3.91 7.13
C LYS A 38 1.51 3.40 8.13
N MET A 39 0.59 4.28 8.57
CA MET A 39 -0.50 3.91 9.48
C MET A 39 -1.46 2.88 8.92
N VAL A 40 -1.55 2.78 7.58
CA VAL A 40 -2.37 1.78 6.90
C VAL A 40 -1.52 0.56 6.55
N THR A 41 -0.37 0.75 5.89
CA THR A 41 0.46 -0.34 5.38
C THR A 41 1.10 -1.19 6.49
N LEU A 42 1.27 -0.66 7.71
CA LEU A 42 1.74 -1.40 8.88
C LEU A 42 0.61 -1.95 9.76
N SER A 43 -0.66 -1.66 9.44
CA SER A 43 -1.80 -2.24 10.16
C SER A 43 -2.16 -3.60 9.55
N PRO A 44 -2.64 -4.60 10.33
CA PRO A 44 -2.91 -5.94 9.79
C PRO A 44 -3.89 -5.94 8.61
N GLU A 45 -5.04 -5.28 8.77
CA GLU A 45 -6.06 -5.16 7.72
C GLU A 45 -5.54 -4.35 6.52
N GLY A 46 -4.89 -3.21 6.80
CA GLY A 46 -4.37 -2.33 5.75
C GLY A 46 -3.25 -2.97 4.93
N ALA A 47 -2.33 -3.71 5.58
CA ALA A 47 -1.28 -4.47 4.92
C ALA A 47 -1.87 -5.48 3.93
N TYR A 48 -2.84 -6.29 4.37
CA TYR A 48 -3.51 -7.26 3.49
C TYR A 48 -4.18 -6.57 2.28
N LEU A 49 -4.92 -5.48 2.52
CA LEU A 49 -5.61 -4.74 1.45
C LEU A 49 -4.62 -4.04 0.51
N THR A 50 -3.51 -3.50 1.02
CA THR A 50 -2.41 -2.96 0.22
C THR A 50 -1.80 -4.05 -0.66
N GLY A 51 -1.45 -5.21 -0.09
CA GLY A 51 -0.91 -6.35 -0.83
C GLY A 51 -1.87 -6.80 -1.93
N LYS A 52 -3.18 -6.90 -1.63
CA LYS A 52 -4.22 -7.22 -2.62
C LYS A 52 -4.30 -6.17 -3.72
N LEU A 53 -4.32 -4.87 -3.40
CA LEU A 53 -4.37 -3.80 -4.38
C LEU A 53 -3.22 -3.89 -5.38
N VAL A 54 -2.00 -3.98 -4.87
CA VAL A 54 -0.80 -4.00 -5.71
C VAL A 54 -0.68 -5.32 -6.47
N PHE A 55 -0.99 -6.46 -5.85
CA PHE A 55 -1.02 -7.76 -6.54
C PHE A 55 -1.98 -7.76 -7.74
N GLU A 56 -3.19 -7.19 -7.62
CA GLU A 56 -4.11 -7.12 -8.75
C GLU A 56 -3.57 -6.29 -9.93
N LEU A 57 -2.69 -5.32 -9.67
CA LEU A 57 -2.01 -4.57 -10.74
C LEU A 57 -0.89 -5.39 -11.41
N LEU A 58 -0.31 -6.35 -10.69
CA LEU A 58 0.86 -7.12 -11.14
C LEU A 58 0.52 -8.53 -11.66
N ARG A 59 -0.61 -9.12 -11.26
CA ARG A 59 -0.94 -10.53 -11.55
C ARG A 59 -1.05 -10.91 -13.04
N GLU A 60 -1.10 -9.92 -13.93
CA GLU A 60 -1.11 -10.07 -15.39
C GLU A 60 0.08 -9.43 -16.08
N SER A 61 0.99 -8.76 -15.34
CA SER A 61 2.14 -8.08 -15.94
C SER A 61 3.31 -9.02 -16.24
N GLY A 62 3.31 -10.23 -15.68
CA GLY A 62 4.38 -11.22 -15.91
C GLY A 62 5.70 -10.88 -15.21
N VAL A 63 5.67 -10.05 -14.17
CA VAL A 63 6.87 -9.66 -13.41
C VAL A 63 7.42 -10.82 -12.57
N ASP A 64 8.74 -10.91 -12.50
CA ASP A 64 9.44 -11.94 -11.73
C ASP A 64 9.58 -11.62 -10.23
N ALA A 65 9.54 -10.33 -9.87
CA ALA A 65 9.69 -9.87 -8.50
C ALA A 65 9.11 -8.47 -8.30
N VAL A 66 8.90 -8.07 -7.04
CA VAL A 66 8.53 -6.71 -6.64
C VAL A 66 9.56 -6.17 -5.65
N GLY A 67 10.02 -4.94 -5.86
CA GLY A 67 10.96 -4.26 -4.97
C GLY A 67 10.59 -2.81 -4.74
N GLY A 68 11.23 -2.16 -3.78
CA GLY A 68 10.96 -0.76 -3.47
C GLY A 68 12.02 -0.13 -2.57
N LEU A 69 11.97 1.20 -2.45
CA LEU A 69 12.88 1.94 -1.60
C LEU A 69 12.60 1.62 -0.12
N THR A 70 13.66 1.27 0.62
CA THR A 70 13.57 0.77 2.00
C THR A 70 12.83 1.72 2.96
N LEU A 71 12.39 1.17 4.11
CA LEU A 71 11.58 1.78 5.18
C LEU A 71 10.14 2.09 4.79
N GLY A 72 9.93 2.69 3.61
CA GLY A 72 8.59 3.04 3.12
C GLY A 72 7.93 1.92 2.33
N ALA A 73 8.68 1.28 1.44
CA ALA A 73 8.15 0.25 0.55
C ALA A 73 8.20 -1.16 1.15
N ASP A 74 9.10 -1.43 2.10
CA ASP A 74 9.27 -2.74 2.77
C ASP A 74 7.93 -3.37 3.22
N PRO A 75 7.02 -2.67 3.93
CA PRO A 75 5.73 -3.26 4.30
C PRO A 75 4.81 -3.52 3.10
N ILE A 76 4.93 -2.73 2.03
CA ILE A 76 4.11 -2.88 0.81
C ILE A 76 4.57 -4.11 0.04
N VAL A 77 5.86 -4.22 -0.26
CA VAL A 77 6.41 -5.33 -1.06
C VAL A 77 6.30 -6.65 -0.30
N THR A 78 6.49 -6.63 1.03
CA THR A 78 6.27 -7.80 1.89
C THR A 78 4.80 -8.25 1.85
N ALA A 79 3.85 -7.31 1.95
CA ALA A 79 2.43 -7.64 1.86
C ALA A 79 2.05 -8.21 0.49
N VAL A 80 2.64 -7.71 -0.60
CA VAL A 80 2.45 -8.25 -1.95
C VAL A 80 2.97 -9.68 -2.02
N ALA A 81 4.18 -9.96 -1.52
CA ALA A 81 4.72 -11.32 -1.52
C ALA A 81 3.80 -12.31 -0.79
N ILE A 82 3.32 -11.94 0.40
CA ILE A 82 2.38 -12.78 1.17
C ILE A 82 1.08 -13.00 0.37
N VAL A 83 0.48 -11.94 -0.15
CA VAL A 83 -0.77 -12.05 -0.91
C VAL A 83 -0.60 -12.87 -2.18
N SER A 84 0.50 -12.68 -2.91
CA SER A 84 0.80 -13.40 -4.14
C SER A 84 0.87 -14.93 -3.92
N HIS A 85 1.39 -15.34 -2.76
CA HIS A 85 1.40 -16.73 -2.32
C HIS A 85 -0.02 -17.24 -2.06
N LEU A 86 -0.84 -16.48 -1.32
CA LEU A 86 -2.24 -16.84 -1.03
C LEU A 86 -3.10 -16.94 -2.30
N GLU A 87 -2.78 -16.17 -3.32
CA GLU A 87 -3.51 -16.15 -4.60
C GLU A 87 -2.97 -17.16 -5.63
N GLY A 88 -1.96 -17.97 -5.27
CA GLY A 88 -1.43 -19.03 -6.12
C GLY A 88 -0.57 -18.54 -7.29
N LYS A 89 -0.12 -17.28 -7.27
CA LYS A 89 0.81 -16.70 -8.24
C LYS A 89 1.96 -16.00 -7.50
N PRO A 90 2.94 -16.75 -6.97
CA PRO A 90 3.98 -16.18 -6.12
C PRO A 90 4.81 -15.13 -6.85
N ILE A 91 4.98 -13.97 -6.22
CA ILE A 91 5.85 -12.87 -6.63
C ILE A 91 6.80 -12.59 -5.46
N PRO A 92 8.09 -12.97 -5.55
CA PRO A 92 9.11 -12.64 -4.57
C PRO A 92 9.24 -11.13 -4.32
N ALA A 93 9.49 -10.75 -3.06
CA ALA A 93 9.88 -9.40 -2.69
C ALA A 93 11.41 -9.26 -2.59
N LEU A 94 11.95 -8.13 -3.04
CA LEU A 94 13.38 -7.77 -3.01
C LEU A 94 13.63 -6.47 -2.24
#